data_AF-A0A524QXE5-F1
#
_entry.id   AF-A0A524QXE5-F1
#
_cell.length_a   1.000
_cell.length_b   1.000
_cell.length_c   1.000
_cell.angle_alpha   90.00
_cell.angle_beta   90.00
_cell.angle_gamma   90.00
#
_symmetry.space_group_name_H-M   'P 1'
#
loop_
_entity.id
_entity.type
_entity.pdbx_description
1 polymer ?
#
loop_
_entity_poly.entity_id
_entity_poly.type
_entity_poly.pdbx_seq_one_letter_code
_entity_poly.pdbx_strand_id
1 'polypeptide(L)'
;MTSDFLKDLLKRLETNDPEAIEQCLNEVETLLPAAGDQETADLVGAVNAVFYYDTYEYPHLQPVVNHAVKTLSTAGERVIPHLLRLLGDSDYKVEFHYALIFGQIGAAAVAPLLQAYEVARDSTERSFIIYSLGKIKSPVLKEAITLVLTEHGSSSKEVRDSAARTMGKIVENVSATDVSPQLRSQICARLIAALHDTHSGVRAKACRSLGKLAKRGWLDKTEIDILSHEIAHLLGKDSQPWDDAFAVRKEAAEVEETLSRLRQSGTPF
;
A
#
# COMPACT_ATOMS: atom_id res chain seq x y z
N MET A 1 5.94 29.79 16.16
CA MET A 1 6.68 28.85 17.03
C MET A 1 8.11 29.35 17.12
N THR A 2 8.71 29.43 18.31
CA THR A 2 10.09 29.92 18.45
C THR A 2 11.10 28.82 18.11
N SER A 3 12.27 29.19 17.58
CA SER A 3 13.36 28.23 17.30
C SER A 3 13.78 27.47 18.56
N ASP A 4 13.71 28.10 19.73
CA ASP A 4 14.09 27.47 21.00
C ASP A 4 13.08 26.41 21.45
N PHE A 5 11.78 26.59 21.15
CA PHE A 5 10.77 25.57 21.40
C PHE A 5 11.01 24.31 20.56
N LEU A 6 11.30 24.47 19.27
CA LEU A 6 11.59 23.34 18.38
C LEU A 6 12.86 22.59 18.80
N LYS A 7 13.89 23.32 19.25
CA LYS A 7 15.12 22.70 19.78
C LYS A 7 14.86 21.89 21.05
N ASP A 8 14.02 22.39 21.94
CA ASP A 8 13.64 21.66 23.16
C ASP A 8 12.87 20.38 22.82
N LEU A 9 11.90 20.50 21.89
CA LEU A 9 11.11 19.38 21.40
C LEU A 9 12.00 18.31 20.75
N LEU A 10 12.92 18.71 19.86
CA LEU A 10 13.90 17.79 19.25
C LEU A 10 14.78 17.11 20.30
N LYS A 11 15.30 17.85 21.28
CA LYS A 11 16.16 17.30 22.33
C LYS A 11 15.46 16.22 23.14
N ARG A 12 14.15 16.35 23.40
CA ARG A 12 13.35 15.34 24.10
C ARG A 12 13.14 14.09 23.25
N LEU A 13 13.01 14.25 21.93
CA LEU A 13 12.93 13.14 20.96
C LEU A 13 14.28 12.47 20.68
N GLU A 14 15.42 13.07 21.01
CA GLU A 14 16.73 12.40 20.89
C GLU A 14 16.98 11.39 22.03
N THR A 15 16.12 11.35 23.04
CA THR A 15 16.22 10.39 24.14
C THR A 15 15.64 9.03 23.76
N ASN A 16 16.09 7.96 24.42
CA ASN A 16 15.42 6.65 24.41
C ASN A 16 14.45 6.49 25.60
N ASP A 17 13.96 7.60 26.16
CA ASP A 17 13.01 7.58 27.26
C ASP A 17 11.57 7.65 26.71
N PRO A 18 10.79 6.55 26.77
CA PRO A 18 9.45 6.53 26.24
C PRO A 18 8.53 7.57 26.89
N GLU A 19 8.72 7.92 28.16
CA GLU A 19 7.87 8.92 28.82
C GLU A 19 8.11 10.33 28.26
N ALA A 20 9.39 10.70 28.07
CA ALA A 20 9.75 11.97 27.45
C ALA A 20 9.21 12.09 26.01
N ILE A 21 9.30 11.00 25.24
CA ILE A 21 8.80 10.94 23.86
C ILE A 21 7.27 11.01 23.84
N GLU A 22 6.58 10.29 24.72
CA GLU A 22 5.11 10.35 24.86
C GLU A 22 4.64 11.77 25.17
N GLN A 23 5.24 12.45 26.13
CA GLN A 23 4.89 13.84 26.46
C GLN A 23 5.10 14.76 25.26
N CYS A 24 6.20 14.57 24.52
CA CYS A 24 6.47 15.32 23.30
C CYS A 24 5.39 15.08 22.23
N LEU A 25 5.00 13.83 21.97
CA LEU A 25 3.97 13.51 20.99
C LEU A 25 2.61 14.11 21.37
N ASN A 26 2.25 14.06 22.65
CA ASN A 26 1.04 14.70 23.17
C ASN A 26 1.05 16.22 22.95
N GLU A 27 2.19 16.89 23.19
CA GLU A 27 2.33 18.31 22.89
C GLU A 27 2.19 18.60 21.39
N VAL A 28 2.83 17.80 20.52
CA VAL A 28 2.70 17.92 19.07
C VAL A 28 1.23 17.78 18.65
N GLU A 29 0.50 16.79 19.18
CA GLU A 29 -0.94 16.60 18.90
C GLU A 29 -1.77 17.85 19.22
N THR A 30 -1.44 18.59 20.27
CA THR A 30 -2.15 19.83 20.62
C THR A 30 -1.83 21.00 19.70
N LEU A 31 -0.61 21.05 19.15
CA LEU A 31 -0.12 22.18 18.35
C LEU A 31 -0.48 22.06 16.87
N LEU A 32 -0.42 20.83 16.34
CA LEU A 32 -0.59 20.54 14.91
C LEU A 32 -1.89 21.09 14.31
N PRO A 33 -3.06 21.05 14.99
CA PRO A 33 -4.30 21.60 14.44
C PRO A 33 -4.26 23.12 14.17
N ALA A 34 -3.49 23.89 14.94
CA ALA A 34 -3.40 25.35 14.84
C ALA A 34 -2.14 25.84 14.11
N ALA A 35 -1.19 24.95 13.81
CA ALA A 35 0.09 25.29 13.22
C ALA A 35 -0.02 25.88 11.79
N GLY A 36 0.76 26.90 11.49
CA GLY A 36 0.98 27.38 10.12
C GLY A 36 1.71 26.34 9.25
N ASP A 37 1.93 26.62 7.96
CA ASP A 37 2.59 25.66 7.03
C ASP A 37 4.01 25.28 7.48
N GLN A 38 4.85 26.29 7.77
CA GLN A 38 6.22 26.04 8.24
C GLN A 38 6.23 25.33 9.60
N GLU A 39 5.34 25.73 10.53
CA GLU A 39 5.23 25.07 11.83
C GLU A 39 4.76 23.62 11.70
N THR A 40 3.86 23.34 10.75
CA THR A 40 3.44 21.97 10.42
C THR A 40 4.62 21.17 9.87
N ALA A 41 5.43 21.75 8.99
CA ALA A 41 6.65 21.12 8.49
C ALA A 41 7.62 20.74 9.62
N ASP A 42 7.85 21.67 10.55
CA ASP A 42 8.77 21.47 11.66
C ASP A 42 8.25 20.38 12.63
N LEU A 43 6.96 20.40 12.97
CA LEU A 43 6.33 19.39 13.82
C LEU A 43 6.33 18.00 13.15
N VAL A 44 6.04 17.91 11.85
CA VAL A 44 6.12 16.66 11.09
C VAL A 44 7.55 16.14 11.06
N GLY A 45 8.54 17.03 10.86
CA GLY A 45 9.96 16.68 10.90
C GLY A 45 10.41 16.14 12.26
N ALA A 46 9.89 16.72 13.35
CA ALA A 46 10.16 16.22 14.70
C ALA A 46 9.57 14.82 14.91
N VAL A 47 8.29 14.61 14.60
CA VAL A 47 7.65 13.28 14.74
C VAL A 47 8.31 12.24 13.83
N ASN A 48 8.79 12.65 12.66
CA ASN A 48 9.53 11.77 11.75
C ASN A 48 10.78 11.15 12.40
N ALA A 49 11.47 11.86 13.31
CA ALA A 49 12.63 11.33 14.02
C ALA A 49 12.30 10.05 14.82
N VAL A 50 11.07 9.95 15.34
CA VAL A 50 10.59 8.77 16.09
C VAL A 50 10.58 7.51 15.22
N PHE A 51 10.36 7.64 13.91
CA PHE A 51 10.34 6.49 13.00
C PHE A 51 11.73 5.88 12.77
N TYR A 52 12.80 6.58 13.17
CA TYR A 52 14.16 6.05 13.08
C TYR A 52 14.58 5.19 14.27
N TYR A 53 13.82 5.16 15.37
CA TYR A 53 14.14 4.28 16.50
C TYR A 53 14.25 2.82 16.05
N ASP A 54 15.27 2.15 16.58
CA ASP A 54 15.42 0.71 16.42
C ASP A 54 14.55 0.00 17.47
N THR A 55 13.32 -0.33 17.10
CA THR A 55 12.41 -1.07 17.99
C THR A 55 12.75 -2.56 18.10
N TYR A 56 13.73 -3.06 17.35
CA TYR A 56 14.28 -4.39 17.57
C TYR A 56 15.25 -4.38 18.74
N GLU A 57 16.14 -3.38 18.81
CA GLU A 57 17.04 -3.17 19.95
C GLU A 57 16.30 -2.61 21.19
N TYR A 58 15.31 -1.74 20.97
CA TYR A 58 14.51 -1.11 22.02
C TYR A 58 13.00 -1.39 21.84
N PRO A 59 12.51 -2.62 22.09
CA PRO A 59 11.11 -2.99 21.86
C PRO A 59 10.09 -2.17 22.65
N HIS A 60 10.48 -1.63 23.80
CA HIS A 60 9.63 -0.77 24.62
C HIS A 60 9.35 0.60 23.98
N LEU A 61 10.05 0.97 22.89
CA LEU A 61 9.76 2.17 22.09
C LEU A 61 8.71 1.92 20.99
N GLN A 62 8.29 0.68 20.76
CA GLN A 62 7.24 0.42 19.77
C GLN A 62 5.91 1.17 20.05
N PRO A 63 5.45 1.33 21.30
CA PRO A 63 4.28 2.15 21.61
C PRO A 63 4.40 3.60 21.15
N VAL A 64 5.54 4.26 21.36
CA VAL A 64 5.73 5.66 20.92
C VAL A 64 5.79 5.78 19.41
N VAL A 65 6.35 4.79 18.70
CA VAL A 65 6.31 4.73 17.23
C VAL A 65 4.86 4.62 16.73
N ASN A 66 4.03 3.80 17.39
CA ASN A 66 2.62 3.68 17.04
C ASN A 66 1.84 4.96 17.33
N HIS A 67 2.17 5.66 18.43
CA HIS A 67 1.60 6.96 18.75
C HIS A 67 2.00 8.00 17.71
N ALA A 68 3.28 8.08 17.31
CA ALA A 68 3.73 8.96 16.24
C ALA A 68 2.96 8.77 14.91
N VAL A 69 2.70 7.51 14.51
CA VAL A 69 1.83 7.22 13.36
C VAL A 69 0.42 7.79 13.58
N LYS A 70 -0.17 7.59 14.76
CA LYS A 70 -1.51 8.07 15.10
C LYS A 70 -1.59 9.61 15.10
N THR A 71 -0.59 10.28 15.68
CA THR A 71 -0.47 11.74 15.74
C THR A 71 -0.51 12.35 14.35
N LEU A 72 0.34 11.86 13.44
CA LEU A 72 0.39 12.37 12.06
C LEU A 72 -0.86 11.97 11.26
N SER A 73 -1.43 10.80 11.50
CA SER A 73 -2.65 10.37 10.81
C SER A 73 -3.87 11.20 11.22
N THR A 74 -3.99 11.53 12.51
CA THR A 74 -5.10 12.32 13.06
C THR A 74 -5.01 13.79 12.63
N ALA A 75 -3.80 14.29 12.37
CA ALA A 75 -3.61 15.62 11.77
C ALA A 75 -4.20 15.74 10.35
N GLY A 76 -4.44 14.63 9.67
CA GLY A 76 -5.17 14.58 8.41
C GLY A 76 -4.39 15.13 7.21
N GLU A 77 -5.10 15.77 6.29
CA GLU A 77 -4.56 16.11 4.96
C GLU A 77 -3.36 17.07 5.01
N ARG A 78 -3.30 17.90 6.06
CA ARG A 78 -2.28 18.95 6.20
C ARG A 78 -0.86 18.41 6.28
N VAL A 79 -0.66 17.17 6.75
CA VAL A 79 0.69 16.60 6.87
C VAL A 79 1.18 15.99 5.56
N ILE A 80 0.28 15.71 4.61
CA ILE A 80 0.61 14.98 3.39
C ILE A 80 1.75 15.64 2.60
N PRO A 81 1.72 16.96 2.30
CA PRO A 81 2.78 17.58 1.52
C PRO A 81 4.14 17.54 2.22
N HIS A 82 4.17 17.55 3.56
CA HIS A 82 5.40 17.51 4.34
C HIS A 82 5.98 16.09 4.35
N LEU A 83 5.15 15.07 4.53
CA LEU A 83 5.57 13.67 4.45
C LEU A 83 6.10 13.31 3.06
N LEU A 84 5.43 13.78 1.99
CA LEU A 84 5.89 13.54 0.62
C LEU A 84 7.25 14.20 0.35
N ARG A 85 7.54 15.38 0.93
CA ARG A 85 8.87 16.01 0.79
C ARG A 85 9.98 15.22 1.49
N LEU A 86 9.66 14.54 2.60
CA LEU A 86 10.62 13.76 3.37
C LEU A 86 10.97 12.40 2.75
N LEU A 87 10.19 11.92 1.77
CA LEU A 87 10.52 10.71 0.98
C LEU A 87 11.89 10.81 0.30
N GLY A 88 12.34 12.04 0.08
CA GLY A 88 13.68 12.40 -0.39
C GLY A 88 14.80 11.55 0.18
N ASP A 89 14.77 11.45 1.50
CA ASP A 89 15.89 11.10 2.36
C ASP A 89 15.54 9.96 3.33
N SER A 90 14.39 9.31 3.16
CA SER A 90 13.89 8.26 4.05
C SER A 90 14.41 6.87 3.70
N ASP A 91 14.48 5.99 4.71
CA ASP A 91 14.70 4.56 4.50
C ASP A 91 13.37 3.78 4.41
N TYR A 92 13.46 2.49 4.06
CA TYR A 92 12.29 1.62 3.90
C TYR A 92 11.43 1.46 5.18
N LYS A 93 12.02 1.60 6.37
CA LYS A 93 11.29 1.50 7.64
C LYS A 93 10.43 2.75 7.83
N VAL A 94 10.98 3.93 7.57
CA VAL A 94 10.25 5.20 7.63
C VAL A 94 9.15 5.25 6.58
N GLU A 95 9.46 4.85 5.34
CA GLU A 95 8.48 4.73 4.26
C GLU A 95 7.29 3.85 4.67
N PHE A 96 7.55 2.70 5.32
CA PHE A 96 6.47 1.84 5.80
C PHE A 96 5.50 2.58 6.74
N HIS A 97 6.01 3.41 7.66
CA HIS A 97 5.17 4.25 8.52
C HIS A 97 4.38 5.28 7.73
N TYR A 98 4.96 5.92 6.72
CA TYR A 98 4.25 6.88 5.87
C TYR A 98 3.10 6.21 5.11
N ALA A 99 3.31 5.01 4.56
CA ALA A 99 2.25 4.25 3.91
C ALA A 99 1.09 3.93 4.87
N LEU A 100 1.39 3.65 6.15
CA LEU A 100 0.36 3.48 7.18
C LEU A 100 -0.39 4.80 7.44
N ILE A 101 0.34 5.92 7.55
CA ILE A 101 -0.24 7.24 7.78
C ILE A 101 -1.17 7.62 6.63
N PHE A 102 -0.73 7.51 5.37
CA PHE A 102 -1.58 7.77 4.20
C PHE A 102 -2.80 6.85 4.16
N GLY A 103 -2.64 5.58 4.54
CA GLY A 103 -3.75 4.64 4.65
C GLY A 103 -4.78 5.04 5.71
N GLN A 104 -4.35 5.61 6.83
CA GLN A 104 -5.22 6.10 7.91
C GLN A 104 -5.89 7.44 7.57
N ILE A 105 -5.18 8.35 6.89
CA ILE A 105 -5.75 9.60 6.37
C ILE A 105 -6.84 9.28 5.32
N GLY A 106 -6.63 8.25 4.50
CA GLY A 106 -7.67 7.71 3.64
C GLY A 106 -7.81 8.48 2.33
N ALA A 107 -9.05 8.80 1.95
CA ALA A 107 -9.40 9.29 0.61
C ALA A 107 -8.59 10.54 0.18
N ALA A 108 -8.32 11.44 1.11
CA ALA A 108 -7.60 12.67 0.84
C ALA A 108 -6.14 12.48 0.42
N ALA A 109 -5.55 11.32 0.72
CA ALA A 109 -4.18 11.02 0.31
C ALA A 109 -4.08 10.57 -1.16
N VAL A 110 -5.19 10.20 -1.82
CA VAL A 110 -5.16 9.66 -3.19
C VAL A 110 -4.62 10.67 -4.19
N ALA A 111 -5.22 11.87 -4.29
CA ALA A 111 -4.82 12.86 -5.28
C ALA A 111 -3.37 13.37 -5.05
N PRO A 112 -2.92 13.70 -3.83
CA PRO A 112 -1.52 14.05 -3.59
C PRO A 112 -0.52 12.94 -3.93
N LEU A 113 -0.84 11.67 -3.65
CA LEU A 113 0.02 10.54 -4.02
C LEU A 113 0.11 10.37 -5.54
N LEU A 114 -1.00 10.56 -6.27
CA LEU A 114 -0.99 10.56 -7.73
C LEU A 114 -0.13 11.70 -8.29
N GLN A 115 -0.21 12.90 -7.71
CA GLN A 115 0.64 14.03 -8.11
C GLN A 115 2.13 13.78 -7.80
N ALA A 116 2.42 13.19 -6.63
CA ALA A 116 3.80 12.84 -6.26
C ALA A 116 4.40 11.80 -7.22
N TYR A 117 3.57 10.89 -7.73
CA TYR A 117 4.02 9.89 -8.70
C TYR A 117 4.60 10.50 -9.98
N GLU A 118 3.96 11.55 -10.50
CA GLU A 118 4.36 12.22 -11.74
C GLU A 118 5.75 12.85 -11.65
N VAL A 119 6.23 13.13 -10.43
CA VAL A 119 7.54 13.73 -10.16
C VAL A 119 8.49 12.78 -9.41
N ALA A 120 8.13 11.50 -9.30
CA ALA A 120 8.93 10.51 -8.58
C ALA A 120 10.29 10.29 -9.25
N ARG A 121 11.37 10.27 -8.43
CA ARG A 121 12.75 10.31 -8.92
C ARG A 121 13.23 8.98 -9.51
N ASP A 122 12.79 7.87 -8.92
CA ASP A 122 13.27 6.54 -9.28
C ASP A 122 12.19 5.45 -9.06
N SER A 123 12.56 4.20 -9.33
CA SER A 123 11.66 3.07 -9.14
C SER A 123 11.31 2.80 -7.67
N THR A 124 12.19 3.15 -6.74
CA THR A 124 11.95 2.97 -5.31
C THR A 124 10.80 3.88 -4.89
N GLU A 125 10.89 5.16 -5.20
CA GLU A 125 9.84 6.14 -4.89
C GLU A 125 8.52 5.82 -5.58
N ARG A 126 8.56 5.41 -6.87
CA ARG A 126 7.36 4.94 -7.59
C ARG A 126 6.73 3.72 -6.90
N SER A 127 7.53 2.73 -6.52
CA SER A 127 7.04 1.51 -5.86
C SER A 127 6.40 1.82 -4.50
N PHE A 128 6.97 2.78 -3.76
CA PHE A 128 6.47 3.26 -2.49
C PHE A 128 5.12 3.96 -2.66
N ILE A 129 5.00 4.89 -3.62
CA ILE A 129 3.75 5.64 -3.86
C ILE A 129 2.62 4.68 -4.23
N ILE A 130 2.88 3.73 -5.14
CA ILE A 130 1.89 2.71 -5.53
C ILE A 130 1.51 1.82 -4.34
N TYR A 131 2.48 1.45 -3.52
CA TYR A 131 2.22 0.68 -2.30
C TYR A 131 1.35 1.45 -1.30
N SER A 132 1.62 2.74 -1.11
CA SER A 132 0.86 3.64 -0.23
C SER A 132 -0.58 3.82 -0.70
N LEU A 133 -0.81 3.96 -2.00
CA LEU A 133 -2.16 3.93 -2.58
C LEU A 133 -2.90 2.64 -2.19
N GLY A 134 -2.20 1.48 -2.21
CA GLY A 134 -2.76 0.20 -1.78
C GLY A 134 -3.08 0.08 -0.29
N LYS A 135 -2.68 1.03 0.55
CA LYS A 135 -3.06 1.08 1.99
C LYS A 135 -4.36 1.85 2.23
N ILE A 136 -4.77 2.70 1.30
CA ILE A 136 -5.97 3.53 1.42
C ILE A 136 -7.22 2.66 1.28
N LYS A 137 -8.15 2.83 2.22
CA LYS A 137 -9.45 2.16 2.22
C LYS A 137 -10.56 3.13 1.82
N SER A 138 -10.67 3.40 0.52
CA SER A 138 -11.65 4.36 -0.03
C SER A 138 -12.07 4.00 -1.45
N PRO A 139 -13.34 4.24 -1.84
CA PRO A 139 -13.78 4.10 -3.23
C PRO A 139 -13.11 5.11 -4.18
N VAL A 140 -12.55 6.21 -3.66
CA VAL A 140 -11.74 7.18 -4.44
C VAL A 140 -10.50 6.52 -5.06
N LEU A 141 -10.05 5.38 -4.51
CA LEU A 141 -8.90 4.63 -5.03
C LEU A 141 -9.07 4.18 -6.50
N LYS A 142 -10.30 4.20 -7.05
CA LYS A 142 -10.54 3.99 -8.49
C LYS A 142 -9.76 4.96 -9.38
N GLU A 143 -9.42 6.16 -8.90
CA GLU A 143 -8.63 7.15 -9.63
C GLU A 143 -7.20 6.66 -9.90
N ALA A 144 -6.68 5.73 -9.10
CA ALA A 144 -5.36 5.13 -9.27
C ALA A 144 -5.32 3.97 -10.27
N ILE A 145 -6.45 3.56 -10.87
CA ILE A 145 -6.49 2.39 -11.77
C ILE A 145 -5.56 2.58 -12.97
N THR A 146 -5.63 3.74 -13.64
CA THR A 146 -4.82 4.00 -14.85
C THR A 146 -3.34 3.91 -14.54
N LEU A 147 -2.90 4.57 -13.46
CA LEU A 147 -1.53 4.51 -12.96
C LEU A 147 -1.06 3.07 -12.74
N VAL A 148 -1.85 2.29 -11.99
CA VAL A 148 -1.44 0.95 -11.60
C VAL A 148 -1.39 0.00 -12.81
N LEU A 149 -2.22 0.25 -13.84
CA LEU A 149 -2.19 -0.49 -15.09
C LEU A 149 -0.95 -0.20 -15.95
N THR A 150 -0.40 1.03 -15.93
CA THR A 150 0.79 1.38 -16.72
C THR A 150 2.05 0.70 -16.19
N GLU A 151 2.14 0.47 -14.88
CA GLU A 151 3.34 -0.04 -14.22
C GLU A 151 3.52 -1.56 -14.27
N HIS A 152 2.57 -2.29 -14.86
CA HIS A 152 2.71 -3.73 -15.06
C HIS A 152 3.97 -4.11 -15.88
N GLY A 153 4.39 -3.26 -16.82
CA GLY A 153 5.57 -3.49 -17.67
C GLY A 153 6.88 -2.93 -17.09
N SER A 154 6.89 -2.46 -15.84
CA SER A 154 8.07 -1.81 -15.25
C SER A 154 9.26 -2.76 -15.16
N SER A 155 10.48 -2.26 -15.37
CA SER A 155 11.70 -3.08 -15.21
C SER A 155 11.97 -3.42 -13.74
N SER A 156 11.52 -2.58 -12.80
CA SER A 156 11.65 -2.84 -11.36
C SER A 156 10.61 -3.86 -10.89
N LYS A 157 11.07 -4.92 -10.24
CA LYS A 157 10.20 -5.94 -9.64
C LYS A 157 9.36 -5.37 -8.50
N GLU A 158 9.87 -4.40 -7.76
CA GLU A 158 9.20 -3.73 -6.64
C GLU A 158 7.99 -2.95 -7.14
N VAL A 159 8.17 -2.22 -8.25
CA VAL A 159 7.07 -1.50 -8.91
C VAL A 159 6.00 -2.48 -9.41
N ARG A 160 6.38 -3.58 -10.07
CA ARG A 160 5.43 -4.61 -10.52
C ARG A 160 4.71 -5.30 -9.36
N ASP A 161 5.41 -5.62 -8.27
CA ASP A 161 4.85 -6.21 -7.04
C ASP A 161 3.85 -5.26 -6.37
N SER A 162 4.21 -3.98 -6.24
CA SER A 162 3.34 -2.94 -5.72
C SER A 162 2.10 -2.77 -6.60
N ALA A 163 2.26 -2.73 -7.93
CA ALA A 163 1.14 -2.60 -8.85
C ALA A 163 0.16 -3.79 -8.73
N ALA A 164 0.65 -5.03 -8.80
CA ALA A 164 -0.18 -6.23 -8.67
C ALA A 164 -0.92 -6.30 -7.32
N ARG A 165 -0.25 -5.88 -6.23
CA ARG A 165 -0.88 -5.77 -4.90
C ARG A 165 -1.95 -4.70 -4.89
N THR A 166 -1.67 -3.51 -5.42
CA THR A 166 -2.59 -2.37 -5.38
C THR A 166 -3.82 -2.61 -6.26
N MET A 167 -3.72 -3.34 -7.37
CA MET A 167 -4.90 -3.82 -8.12
C MET A 167 -5.86 -4.63 -7.24
N GLY A 168 -5.32 -5.58 -6.46
CA GLY A 168 -6.14 -6.34 -5.51
C GLY A 168 -6.71 -5.49 -4.37
N LYS A 169 -6.07 -4.37 -4.02
CA LYS A 169 -6.54 -3.41 -3.01
C LYS A 169 -7.61 -2.46 -3.55
N ILE A 170 -7.52 -2.07 -4.80
CA ILE A 170 -8.61 -1.38 -5.52
C ILE A 170 -9.87 -2.25 -5.47
N VAL A 171 -9.75 -3.53 -5.82
CA VAL A 171 -10.87 -4.48 -5.82
C VAL A 171 -11.51 -4.67 -4.44
N GLU A 172 -10.73 -4.60 -3.36
CA GLU A 172 -11.24 -4.66 -1.98
C GLU A 172 -12.08 -3.42 -1.61
N ASN A 173 -11.77 -2.24 -2.17
CA ASN A 173 -12.31 -0.95 -1.72
C ASN A 173 -13.22 -0.25 -2.75
N VAL A 174 -13.27 -0.73 -3.98
CA VAL A 174 -14.05 -0.18 -5.08
C VAL A 174 -15.08 -1.22 -5.55
N SER A 175 -16.32 -0.80 -5.81
CA SER A 175 -17.32 -1.70 -6.39
C SER A 175 -17.04 -1.96 -7.87
N ALA A 176 -17.28 -3.19 -8.34
CA ALA A 176 -17.17 -3.51 -9.77
C ALA A 176 -18.09 -2.64 -10.65
N THR A 177 -19.21 -2.15 -10.08
CA THR A 177 -20.17 -1.26 -10.76
C THR A 177 -19.64 0.16 -10.97
N ASP A 178 -18.64 0.57 -10.18
CA ASP A 178 -18.07 1.93 -10.25
C ASP A 178 -16.93 2.04 -11.25
N VAL A 179 -16.60 0.93 -11.93
CA VAL A 179 -15.49 0.80 -12.87
C VAL A 179 -16.01 0.21 -14.18
N SER A 180 -15.62 0.80 -15.31
CA SER A 180 -16.07 0.31 -16.62
C SER A 180 -15.63 -1.14 -16.85
N PRO A 181 -16.44 -1.96 -17.55
CA PRO A 181 -16.05 -3.32 -17.91
C PRO A 181 -14.67 -3.39 -18.59
N GLN A 182 -14.35 -2.40 -19.43
CA GLN A 182 -13.06 -2.32 -20.12
C GLN A 182 -11.88 -2.20 -19.13
N LEU A 183 -12.00 -1.36 -18.10
CA LEU A 183 -10.95 -1.24 -17.08
C LEU A 183 -10.87 -2.48 -16.19
N ARG A 184 -12.01 -3.11 -15.87
CA ARG A 184 -12.02 -4.37 -15.13
C ARG A 184 -11.28 -5.47 -15.89
N SER A 185 -11.58 -5.65 -17.18
CA SER A 185 -10.90 -6.62 -18.03
C SER A 185 -9.42 -6.30 -18.23
N GLN A 186 -9.03 -5.02 -18.28
CA GLN A 186 -7.61 -4.65 -18.28
C GLN A 186 -6.90 -5.08 -16.98
N ILE A 187 -7.51 -4.85 -15.82
CA ILE A 187 -6.94 -5.30 -14.54
C ILE A 187 -6.81 -6.84 -14.54
N CYS A 188 -7.83 -7.56 -14.96
CA CYS A 188 -7.78 -9.02 -15.09
C CYS A 188 -6.63 -9.47 -15.99
N ALA A 189 -6.58 -8.96 -17.23
CA ALA A 189 -5.55 -9.32 -18.21
C ALA A 189 -4.13 -9.03 -17.70
N ARG A 190 -3.91 -7.89 -17.02
CA ARG A 190 -2.61 -7.56 -16.43
C ARG A 190 -2.23 -8.51 -15.29
N LEU A 191 -3.18 -8.90 -14.44
CA LEU A 191 -2.89 -9.86 -13.39
C LEU A 191 -2.66 -11.28 -13.94
N ILE A 192 -3.38 -11.70 -14.98
CA ILE A 192 -3.12 -12.97 -15.68
C ILE A 192 -1.71 -12.96 -16.28
N ALA A 193 -1.31 -11.91 -16.99
CA ALA A 193 0.06 -11.79 -17.50
C ALA A 193 1.12 -11.84 -16.36
N ALA A 194 0.81 -11.27 -15.20
CA ALA A 194 1.70 -11.27 -14.03
C ALA A 194 1.83 -12.65 -13.36
N LEU A 195 0.97 -13.63 -13.69
CA LEU A 195 1.17 -15.03 -13.29
C LEU A 195 2.38 -15.66 -13.96
N HIS A 196 2.94 -15.05 -15.01
CA HIS A 196 4.15 -15.51 -15.69
C HIS A 196 5.36 -14.61 -15.41
N ASP A 197 5.30 -13.76 -14.37
CA ASP A 197 6.45 -12.92 -14.00
C ASP A 197 7.66 -13.78 -13.60
N THR A 198 8.86 -13.31 -13.96
CA THR A 198 10.13 -13.94 -13.58
C THR A 198 10.30 -14.03 -12.06
N HIS A 199 9.66 -13.16 -11.31
CA HIS A 199 9.72 -13.11 -9.85
C HIS A 199 8.49 -13.76 -9.23
N SER A 200 8.72 -14.83 -8.47
CA SER A 200 7.67 -15.54 -7.72
C SER A 200 6.88 -14.65 -6.76
N GLY A 201 7.52 -13.60 -6.23
CA GLY A 201 6.86 -12.57 -5.44
C GLY A 201 5.69 -11.94 -6.20
N VAL A 202 5.93 -11.48 -7.43
CA VAL A 202 4.91 -10.84 -8.28
C VAL A 202 3.82 -11.85 -8.64
N ARG A 203 4.20 -13.06 -9.08
CA ARG A 203 3.24 -14.14 -9.41
C ARG A 203 2.29 -14.45 -8.26
N ALA A 204 2.81 -14.55 -7.03
CA ALA A 204 1.99 -14.80 -5.84
C ALA A 204 0.98 -13.67 -5.57
N LYS A 205 1.37 -12.39 -5.75
CA LYS A 205 0.43 -11.27 -5.55
C LYS A 205 -0.59 -11.20 -6.66
N ALA A 206 -0.18 -11.48 -7.90
CA ALA A 206 -1.08 -11.56 -9.04
C ALA A 206 -2.16 -12.62 -8.80
N CYS A 207 -1.75 -13.82 -8.41
CA CYS A 207 -2.65 -14.93 -8.06
C CYS A 207 -3.64 -14.53 -6.94
N ARG A 208 -3.13 -14.01 -5.82
CA ARG A 208 -3.97 -13.52 -4.73
C ARG A 208 -4.96 -12.44 -5.17
N SER A 209 -4.51 -11.49 -5.98
CA SER A 209 -5.34 -10.39 -6.48
C SER A 209 -6.44 -10.94 -7.39
N LEU A 210 -6.14 -11.87 -8.31
CA LEU A 210 -7.15 -12.55 -9.14
C LEU A 210 -8.22 -13.27 -8.33
N GLY A 211 -7.84 -13.92 -7.23
CA GLY A 211 -8.80 -14.49 -6.27
C GLY A 211 -9.77 -13.46 -5.69
N LYS A 212 -9.29 -12.24 -5.42
CA LYS A 212 -10.15 -11.14 -4.95
C LYS A 212 -11.09 -10.65 -6.05
N LEU A 213 -10.61 -10.56 -7.30
CA LEU A 213 -11.45 -10.18 -8.44
C LEU A 213 -12.61 -11.17 -8.59
N ALA A 214 -12.31 -12.48 -8.58
CA ALA A 214 -13.31 -13.54 -8.66
C ALA A 214 -14.33 -13.44 -7.51
N LYS A 215 -13.85 -13.34 -6.26
CA LYS A 215 -14.70 -13.26 -5.07
C LYS A 215 -15.64 -12.04 -5.06
N ARG A 216 -15.25 -10.95 -5.72
CA ARG A 216 -15.98 -9.67 -5.67
C ARG A 216 -16.75 -9.35 -6.96
N GLY A 217 -16.92 -10.33 -7.85
CA GLY A 217 -17.70 -10.16 -9.09
C GLY A 217 -17.06 -9.19 -10.08
N TRP A 218 -15.73 -9.08 -10.06
CA TRP A 218 -15.01 -8.26 -11.04
C TRP A 218 -14.75 -8.99 -12.35
N LEU A 219 -14.83 -10.33 -12.34
CA LEU A 219 -14.59 -11.19 -13.50
C LEU A 219 -15.88 -11.66 -14.14
N ASP A 220 -15.92 -11.70 -15.46
CA ASP A 220 -16.96 -12.42 -16.21
C ASP A 220 -16.67 -13.93 -16.31
N LYS A 221 -17.60 -14.68 -16.91
CA LYS A 221 -17.47 -16.13 -17.08
C LYS A 221 -16.22 -16.54 -17.85
N THR A 222 -15.89 -15.83 -18.92
CA THR A 222 -14.72 -16.14 -19.77
C THR A 222 -13.43 -15.93 -18.98
N GLU A 223 -13.34 -14.83 -18.24
CA GLU A 223 -12.21 -14.51 -17.39
C GLU A 223 -12.04 -15.51 -16.24
N ILE A 224 -13.15 -16.01 -15.68
CA ILE A 224 -13.15 -17.10 -14.68
C ILE A 224 -12.63 -18.41 -15.27
N ASP A 225 -13.02 -18.76 -16.50
CA ASP A 225 -12.56 -19.97 -17.17
C ASP A 225 -11.06 -19.89 -17.48
N ILE A 226 -10.58 -18.74 -17.95
CA ILE A 226 -9.14 -18.46 -18.15
C ILE A 226 -8.39 -18.58 -16.82
N LEU A 227 -8.86 -17.90 -15.77
CA LEU A 227 -8.23 -17.97 -14.46
C LEU A 227 -8.18 -19.40 -13.93
N SER A 228 -9.24 -20.18 -14.13
CA SER A 228 -9.28 -21.59 -13.70
C SER A 228 -8.22 -22.44 -14.40
N HIS A 229 -7.96 -22.18 -15.68
CA HIS A 229 -6.90 -22.85 -16.43
C HIS A 229 -5.51 -22.47 -15.89
N GLU A 230 -5.24 -21.18 -15.70
CA GLU A 230 -3.97 -20.70 -15.13
C GLU A 230 -3.71 -21.26 -13.73
N ILE A 231 -4.72 -21.30 -12.87
CA ILE A 231 -4.59 -21.88 -11.53
C ILE A 231 -4.29 -23.39 -11.59
N ALA A 232 -4.92 -24.13 -12.49
CA ALA A 232 -4.63 -25.55 -12.68
C ALA A 232 -3.18 -25.77 -13.14
N HIS A 233 -2.67 -24.91 -14.03
CA HIS A 233 -1.28 -24.92 -14.48
C HIS A 233 -0.30 -24.65 -13.33
N LEU A 234 -0.52 -23.58 -12.55
CA LEU A 234 0.32 -23.25 -11.39
C LEU A 234 0.38 -24.39 -10.35
N LEU A 235 -0.69 -25.20 -10.26
CA LEU A 235 -0.80 -26.34 -9.36
C LEU A 235 -0.31 -27.67 -9.96
N GLY A 236 0.10 -27.70 -11.23
CA GLY A 236 0.55 -28.93 -11.92
C GLY A 236 -0.56 -29.96 -12.10
N LYS A 237 -1.80 -29.48 -12.27
CA LYS A 237 -2.96 -30.35 -12.53
C LYS A 237 -3.17 -30.61 -14.02
N ASP A 238 -2.37 -29.97 -14.87
CA ASP A 238 -2.24 -30.25 -16.28
C ASP A 238 -0.98 -31.10 -16.56
N SER A 239 -0.65 -31.30 -17.83
CA SER A 239 0.55 -32.07 -18.23
C SER A 239 1.85 -31.24 -18.21
N GLN A 240 1.81 -30.01 -17.70
CA GLN A 240 2.95 -29.09 -17.68
C GLN A 240 3.62 -29.07 -16.29
N PRO A 241 4.87 -28.60 -16.19
CA PRO A 241 5.50 -28.34 -14.90
C PRO A 241 4.74 -27.25 -14.13
N TRP A 242 4.41 -27.52 -12.87
CA TRP A 242 3.86 -26.53 -11.95
C TRP A 242 4.82 -25.37 -11.67
N ASP A 243 4.30 -24.29 -11.05
CA ASP A 243 5.13 -23.19 -10.56
C ASP A 243 6.16 -23.70 -9.55
N ASP A 244 7.40 -23.21 -9.58
CA ASP A 244 8.48 -23.65 -8.69
C ASP A 244 8.34 -23.13 -7.26
N ALA A 245 7.69 -21.98 -7.06
CA ALA A 245 7.57 -21.32 -5.78
C ALA A 245 6.34 -21.79 -4.97
N PHE A 246 6.61 -22.35 -3.79
CA PHE A 246 5.56 -22.78 -2.84
C PHE A 246 4.57 -21.67 -2.50
N ALA A 247 5.04 -20.42 -2.38
CA ALA A 247 4.16 -19.28 -2.09
C ALA A 247 3.12 -19.09 -3.20
N VAL A 248 3.51 -19.22 -4.47
CA VAL A 248 2.58 -19.08 -5.61
C VAL A 248 1.55 -20.21 -5.58
N ARG A 249 2.00 -21.46 -5.40
CA ARG A 249 1.09 -22.62 -5.33
C ARG A 249 0.12 -22.55 -4.15
N LYS A 250 0.56 -22.01 -3.01
CA LYS A 250 -0.32 -21.76 -1.86
C LYS A 250 -1.44 -20.79 -2.21
N GLU A 251 -1.12 -19.64 -2.79
CA GLU A 251 -2.14 -18.68 -3.24
C GLU A 251 -3.06 -19.32 -4.29
N ALA A 252 -2.49 -20.09 -5.23
CA ALA A 252 -3.26 -20.75 -6.28
C ALA A 252 -4.27 -21.75 -5.73
N ALA A 253 -3.91 -22.52 -4.71
CA ALA A 253 -4.83 -23.43 -4.02
C ALA A 253 -5.99 -22.67 -3.35
N GLU A 254 -5.72 -21.52 -2.71
CA GLU A 254 -6.78 -20.67 -2.12
C GLU A 254 -7.73 -20.09 -3.20
N VAL A 255 -7.19 -19.73 -4.36
CA VAL A 255 -8.00 -19.29 -5.51
C VAL A 255 -8.83 -20.44 -6.07
N GLU A 256 -8.26 -21.63 -6.25
CA GLU A 256 -8.98 -22.81 -6.74
C GLU A 256 -10.19 -23.15 -5.87
N GLU A 257 -10.02 -23.12 -4.55
CA GLU A 257 -11.11 -23.35 -3.60
C GLU A 257 -12.20 -22.28 -3.75
N THR A 258 -11.80 -21.02 -3.93
CA THR A 258 -12.73 -19.90 -4.18
C THR A 258 -13.54 -20.12 -5.45
N LEU A 259 -12.89 -20.53 -6.56
CA LEU A 259 -13.55 -20.80 -7.83
C LEU A 259 -14.51 -21.99 -7.74
N SER A 260 -14.13 -23.04 -7.02
CA SER A 260 -14.98 -24.20 -6.77
C SER A 260 -16.23 -23.83 -5.98
N ARG A 261 -16.10 -23.00 -4.94
CA ARG A 261 -17.25 -22.49 -4.17
C ARG A 261 -18.19 -21.65 -5.04
N LEU A 262 -17.66 -20.77 -5.89
CA LEU A 262 -18.46 -19.93 -6.80
C LEU A 262 -19.26 -20.76 -7.81
N ARG A 263 -18.68 -21.85 -8.33
CA ARG A 263 -19.39 -22.79 -9.23
C ARG A 263 -20.52 -23.52 -8.52
N GLN A 264 -20.31 -23.92 -7.26
CA GLN A 264 -21.31 -24.64 -6.47
C GLN A 264 -22.47 -23.76 -6.00
N SER A 265 -22.22 -22.47 -5.73
CA SER A 265 -23.25 -21.53 -5.27
C SER A 265 -24.22 -21.09 -6.36
N GLY A 266 -24.02 -21.50 -7.63
CA GLY A 266 -24.84 -21.07 -8.76
C GLY A 266 -24.78 -19.56 -8.98
N THR A 267 -23.75 -18.88 -8.46
CA THR A 267 -23.58 -17.44 -8.60
C THR A 267 -23.40 -17.15 -10.09
N PRO A 268 -24.32 -16.41 -10.73
CA PRO A 268 -24.16 -16.07 -12.14
C PRO A 268 -22.94 -15.16 -12.30
N PHE A 269 -22.02 -15.59 -13.16
CA PHE A 269 -20.94 -14.76 -13.69
C PHE A 269 -21.46 -13.87 -14.81
#